data_AF-A0A6V2WTL5-F1
#
_entry.id   AF-A0A6V2WTL5-F1
#
_cell.length_a   1.000
_cell.length_b   1.000
_cell.length_c   1.000
_cell.angle_alpha   90.00
_cell.angle_beta   90.00
_cell.angle_gamma   90.00
#
_symmetry.space_group_name_H-M   'P 1'
#
loop_
_entity.id
_entity.type
_entity.pdbx_description
1 polymer ?
#
loop_
_entity_poly.entity_id
_entity_poly.type
_entity_poly.pdbx_seq_one_letter_code
_entity_poly.pdbx_strand_id
1 'polypeptide(L)'
;MEETHLINDVKERLCYVSLDFDADLALTRFRGKKNTIRREFVMPDYVNSMRGTIRDPNAPAEPAAAPAAAGGGAREEGAPPPQKKGRVPADRAEEQALSLSNERITVPELLFHPSDIGLEQAGLPECIVQAAEACPPDMREALYANILVTGGSSRFPNFEERLQRELRALVPSDLPIGFTAASDPTLAAWRGGSIFAAAAEYDSAVVTKEQYREEGHALCRRRFAGA
;
A
#
# COMPACT_ATOMS: atom_id res chain seq x y z
N MET A 1 -10.10 8.28 16.75
CA MET A 1 -10.09 6.93 16.12
C MET A 1 -10.56 6.98 14.68
N GLU A 2 -11.64 7.70 14.35
CA GLU A 2 -12.14 7.82 12.96
C GLU A 2 -11.15 8.53 12.01
N GLU A 3 -10.46 9.58 12.48
CA GLU A 3 -9.45 10.30 11.68
C GLU A 3 -8.31 9.38 11.20
N THR A 4 -7.84 8.46 12.05
CA THR A 4 -6.75 7.54 11.70
C THR A 4 -7.16 6.57 10.60
N HIS A 5 -8.42 6.11 10.63
CA HIS A 5 -8.96 5.24 9.58
C HIS A 5 -9.05 5.97 8.24
N LEU A 6 -9.50 7.23 8.25
CA LEU A 6 -9.60 8.06 7.06
C LEU A 6 -8.22 8.31 6.42
N ILE A 7 -7.23 8.69 7.23
CA ILE A 7 -5.86 8.90 6.74
C ILE A 7 -5.26 7.59 6.20
N ASN A 8 -5.58 6.45 6.82
CA ASN A 8 -5.14 5.17 6.29
C ASN A 8 -5.78 4.83 4.94
N ASP A 9 -7.08 5.11 4.73
CA ASP A 9 -7.75 4.95 3.43
C ASP A 9 -7.14 5.88 2.36
N VAL A 10 -6.86 7.14 2.73
CA VAL A 10 -6.15 8.11 1.87
C VAL A 10 -4.78 7.56 1.47
N LYS A 11 -3.99 7.07 2.44
CA LYS A 11 -2.67 6.51 2.20
C LYS A 11 -2.74 5.30 1.26
N GLU A 12 -3.58 4.32 1.57
CA GLU A 12 -3.69 3.08 0.81
C GLU A 12 -4.18 3.28 -0.62
N ARG A 13 -5.02 4.31 -0.86
CA ARG A 13 -5.62 4.54 -2.18
C ARG A 13 -4.89 5.57 -3.03
N LEU A 14 -4.14 6.49 -2.43
CA LEU A 14 -3.49 7.59 -3.15
C LEU A 14 -1.98 7.51 -3.18
N CYS A 15 -1.33 6.94 -2.17
CA CYS A 15 0.13 6.89 -2.13
C CYS A 15 0.68 5.77 -3.01
N TYR A 16 1.86 5.99 -3.59
CA TYR A 16 2.54 5.02 -4.43
C TYR A 16 4.05 5.28 -4.40
N VAL A 17 4.84 4.25 -4.69
CA VAL A 17 6.29 4.38 -4.77
C VAL A 17 6.64 5.01 -6.12
N SER A 18 7.40 6.11 -6.08
CA SER A 18 7.91 6.73 -7.30
C SER A 18 9.08 5.92 -7.86
N LEU A 19 9.14 5.82 -9.19
CA LEU A 19 10.30 5.30 -9.92
C LEU A 19 11.30 6.41 -10.25
N ASP A 20 10.99 7.68 -10.11
CA ASP A 20 11.97 8.75 -10.26
C ASP A 20 11.55 9.88 -9.32
N PHE A 21 12.05 9.80 -8.09
CA PHE A 21 11.58 10.66 -7.01
C PHE A 21 11.84 12.14 -7.31
N ASP A 22 13.02 12.48 -7.84
CA ASP A 22 13.37 13.86 -8.14
C ASP A 22 12.51 14.44 -9.27
N ALA A 23 12.29 13.66 -10.35
CA ALA A 23 11.44 14.09 -11.46
C ALA A 23 9.98 14.27 -11.01
N ASP A 24 9.44 13.30 -10.26
CA ASP A 24 8.07 13.38 -9.74
C ASP A 24 7.93 14.53 -8.72
N LEU A 25 8.90 14.73 -7.84
CA LEU A 25 8.90 15.85 -6.90
C LEU A 25 8.94 17.19 -7.64
N ALA A 26 9.70 17.31 -8.73
CA ALA A 26 9.67 18.51 -9.57
C ALA A 26 8.28 18.75 -10.19
N LEU A 27 7.59 17.70 -10.62
CA LEU A 27 6.22 17.80 -11.16
C LEU A 27 5.22 18.31 -10.12
N THR A 28 5.39 17.96 -8.84
CA THR A 28 4.49 18.40 -7.76
C THR A 28 4.52 19.91 -7.53
N ARG A 29 5.61 20.59 -7.92
CA ARG A 29 5.76 22.05 -7.77
C ARG A 29 4.87 22.84 -8.73
N PHE A 30 4.45 22.23 -9.85
CA PHE A 30 3.58 22.91 -10.81
C PHE A 30 2.14 23.01 -10.31
N ARG A 31 1.41 23.99 -10.83
CA ARG A 31 -0.02 24.19 -10.55
C ARG A 31 -0.88 23.75 -11.74
N GLY A 32 -2.12 23.35 -11.44
CA GLY A 32 -3.13 22.97 -12.42
C GLY A 32 -2.73 21.74 -13.24
N LYS A 33 -3.05 21.76 -14.54
CA LYS A 33 -2.92 20.63 -15.47
C LYS A 33 -1.51 20.06 -15.64
N LYS A 34 -0.47 20.82 -15.26
CA LYS A 34 0.92 20.37 -15.32
C LYS A 34 1.29 19.41 -14.19
N ASN A 35 0.58 19.45 -13.07
CA ASN A 35 0.82 18.56 -11.94
C ASN A 35 -0.11 17.36 -12.03
N THR A 36 0.38 16.31 -12.70
CA THR A 36 -0.33 15.04 -12.90
C THR A 36 -0.42 14.20 -11.62
N ILE A 37 0.38 14.53 -10.61
CA ILE A 37 0.45 13.81 -9.32
C ILE A 37 -0.63 14.31 -8.37
N ARG A 38 -1.14 15.54 -8.51
CA ARG A 38 -2.17 16.06 -7.61
C ARG A 38 -3.47 15.25 -7.69
N ARG A 39 -4.02 14.85 -6.55
CA ARG A 39 -5.33 14.21 -6.41
C ARG A 39 -6.11 14.85 -5.28
N GLU A 40 -7.43 14.76 -5.33
CA GLU A 40 -8.31 15.22 -4.28
C GLU A 40 -9.09 14.04 -3.71
N PHE A 41 -9.05 13.88 -2.40
CA PHE A 41 -9.82 12.89 -1.67
C PHE A 41 -11.02 13.60 -1.04
N VAL A 42 -12.21 13.32 -1.56
CA VAL A 42 -13.47 13.83 -1.02
C VAL A 42 -13.87 12.97 0.16
N MET A 43 -14.13 13.60 1.30
CA MET A 43 -14.50 12.87 2.50
C MET A 43 -15.90 12.26 2.41
N PRO A 44 -16.11 11.08 3.03
CA PRO A 44 -17.44 10.51 3.16
C PRO A 44 -18.31 11.42 4.01
N ASP A 45 -19.56 11.63 3.59
CA ASP A 45 -20.57 12.37 4.35
C ASP A 45 -21.29 11.47 5.39
N TYR A 46 -21.03 10.16 5.37
CA TYR A 46 -21.66 9.11 6.20
C TYR A 46 -23.19 9.10 6.17
N VAL A 47 -23.79 9.82 5.23
CA VAL A 47 -25.23 9.88 4.99
C VAL A 47 -25.54 9.20 3.66
N ASN A 48 -24.81 9.56 2.60
CA ASN A 48 -24.97 9.02 1.26
C ASN A 48 -23.77 8.15 0.85
N SER A 49 -22.58 8.43 1.41
CA SER A 49 -21.36 7.68 1.14
C SER A 49 -20.64 7.30 2.43
N MET A 50 -20.42 5.98 2.58
CA MET A 50 -19.62 5.42 3.68
C MET A 50 -18.11 5.43 3.38
N ARG A 51 -17.70 5.73 2.14
CA ARG A 51 -16.29 5.80 1.73
C ARG A 51 -15.98 7.10 0.99
N GLY A 52 -14.74 7.57 1.12
CA GLY A 52 -14.30 8.74 0.36
C GLY A 52 -14.16 8.42 -1.13
N THR A 53 -14.27 9.46 -1.96
CA THR A 53 -14.11 9.35 -3.41
C THR A 53 -12.86 10.10 -3.86
N ILE A 54 -12.15 9.54 -4.86
CA ILE A 54 -10.94 10.15 -5.40
C ILE A 54 -11.33 10.93 -6.65
N ARG A 55 -10.85 12.17 -6.75
CA ARG A 55 -11.00 13.03 -7.92
C ARG A 55 -9.64 13.39 -8.48
N ASP A 56 -9.54 13.31 -9.80
CA ASP A 56 -8.43 13.92 -10.54
C ASP A 56 -8.84 15.34 -10.94
N PRO A 57 -8.23 16.39 -10.37
CA PRO A 57 -8.54 17.78 -10.74
C PRO A 57 -8.21 18.11 -12.20
N ASN A 58 -7.45 17.26 -12.90
CA ASN A 58 -7.08 17.43 -14.29
C ASN A 58 -7.87 16.54 -15.25
N ALA A 59 -8.70 15.61 -14.75
CA ALA A 59 -9.58 14.82 -15.59
C ALA A 59 -10.63 15.73 -16.25
N PRO A 60 -11.03 15.45 -17.51
CA PRO A 60 -12.19 16.09 -18.09
C PRO A 60 -13.39 15.85 -17.17
N ALA A 61 -14.18 16.90 -16.89
CA ALA A 61 -15.34 16.79 -16.00
C ALA A 61 -16.21 15.61 -16.44
N GLU A 62 -16.25 14.55 -15.63
CA GLU A 62 -17.12 13.42 -15.91
C GLU A 62 -18.57 13.94 -15.95
N PRO A 63 -19.37 13.55 -16.96
CA PRO A 63 -20.79 13.81 -16.90
C PRO A 63 -21.31 13.10 -15.64
N ALA A 64 -21.90 13.88 -14.73
CA ALA A 64 -22.45 13.38 -13.47
C ALA A 64 -23.20 12.08 -13.71
N ALA A 65 -22.72 10.99 -13.11
CA ALA A 65 -23.29 9.66 -13.27
C ALA A 65 -24.80 9.74 -13.02
N ALA A 66 -25.59 9.43 -14.05
CA ALA A 66 -27.02 9.29 -13.93
C ALA A 66 -27.33 8.19 -12.91
N PRO A 67 -28.35 8.36 -12.05
CA PRO A 67 -28.74 7.31 -11.12
C PRO A 67 -29.13 6.06 -11.91
N ALA A 68 -28.64 4.90 -11.46
CA ALA A 68 -28.88 3.61 -12.09
C ALA A 68 -30.39 3.35 -12.20
N ALA A 69 -30.92 3.35 -13.42
CA ALA A 69 -32.31 3.07 -13.70
C ALA A 69 -32.57 1.56 -13.62
N ALA A 70 -33.35 1.16 -12.62
CA ALA A 70 -34.00 -0.14 -12.58
C ALA A 70 -35.29 -0.11 -13.43
N GLY A 71 -35.34 -0.96 -14.46
CA GLY A 71 -36.51 -1.71 -14.93
C GLY A 71 -37.81 -0.98 -15.32
N GLY A 72 -38.05 -0.87 -16.63
CA GLY A 72 -39.22 -1.47 -17.32
C GLY A 72 -40.59 -0.75 -17.32
N GLY A 73 -41.11 -0.47 -18.52
CA GLY A 73 -42.56 -0.38 -18.79
C GLY A 73 -43.02 0.86 -19.57
N ALA A 74 -43.44 0.65 -20.83
CA ALA A 74 -43.84 1.69 -21.79
C ALA A 74 -45.25 2.28 -21.57
N ARG A 75 -45.44 3.56 -21.94
CA ARG A 75 -46.62 4.13 -22.66
C ARG A 75 -46.34 5.58 -23.10
N GLU A 76 -46.76 5.90 -24.32
CA GLU A 76 -46.67 7.21 -25.01
C GLU A 76 -47.63 8.27 -24.41
N GLU A 77 -47.21 9.54 -24.41
CA GLU A 77 -47.85 10.67 -25.13
C GLU A 77 -47.45 12.05 -24.53
N GLY A 78 -47.21 13.03 -25.40
CA GLY A 78 -47.39 14.46 -25.11
C GLY A 78 -46.16 15.25 -24.66
N ALA A 79 -45.59 16.04 -25.57
CA ALA A 79 -44.62 17.09 -25.24
C ALA A 79 -45.32 18.39 -24.76
N PRO A 80 -44.81 19.02 -23.67
CA PRO A 80 -44.87 20.47 -23.52
C PRO A 80 -43.49 21.08 -23.09
N PRO A 81 -43.33 22.43 -23.12
CA PRO A 81 -42.11 23.15 -23.53
C PRO A 81 -41.08 23.40 -22.39
N PRO A 82 -39.89 23.98 -22.66
CA PRO A 82 -38.77 23.93 -21.72
C PRO A 82 -38.97 24.94 -20.58
N GLN A 83 -39.00 24.44 -19.34
CA GLN A 83 -39.02 25.28 -18.15
C GLN A 83 -37.61 25.47 -17.59
N LYS A 84 -37.28 26.75 -17.40
CA LYS A 84 -36.03 27.30 -16.88
C LYS A 84 -35.51 26.49 -15.68
N LYS A 85 -34.24 26.07 -15.73
CA LYS A 85 -33.51 25.52 -14.58
C LYS A 85 -33.52 26.55 -13.44
N GLY A 86 -34.47 26.36 -12.53
CA GLY A 86 -34.47 26.99 -11.22
C GLY A 86 -33.19 26.60 -10.50
N ARG A 87 -32.52 27.62 -9.98
CA ARG A 87 -31.36 27.54 -9.09
C ARG A 87 -31.73 26.63 -7.91
N VAL A 88 -31.06 25.48 -7.81
CA VAL A 88 -31.24 24.58 -6.65
C VAL A 88 -30.72 25.33 -5.40
N PRO A 89 -31.46 25.34 -4.28
CA PRO A 89 -31.10 26.12 -3.10
C PRO A 89 -29.81 25.63 -2.45
N ALA A 90 -29.07 26.58 -1.89
CA ALA A 90 -27.84 26.37 -1.14
C ALA A 90 -28.18 25.82 0.26
N ASP A 91 -28.09 24.51 0.42
CA ASP A 91 -27.94 23.84 1.72
C ASP A 91 -27.16 22.53 1.56
N ARG A 92 -26.16 22.55 0.66
CA ARG A 92 -25.21 21.44 0.53
C ARG A 92 -24.18 21.60 1.64
N ALA A 93 -24.12 20.63 2.55
CA ALA A 93 -22.95 20.41 3.38
C ALA A 93 -21.71 20.60 2.49
N GLU A 94 -20.84 21.54 2.85
CA GLU A 94 -19.65 21.83 2.08
C GLU A 94 -18.87 20.53 1.92
N GLU A 95 -18.69 20.11 0.67
CA GLU A 95 -17.99 18.87 0.36
C GLU A 95 -16.52 19.07 0.72
N GLN A 96 -16.14 18.54 1.87
CA GLN A 96 -14.80 18.73 2.38
C GLN A 96 -13.84 17.75 1.67
N ALA A 97 -12.87 18.31 0.95
CA ALA A 97 -11.90 17.55 0.16
C ALA A 97 -10.48 17.84 0.63
N LEU A 98 -9.67 16.77 0.75
CA LEU A 98 -8.24 16.84 1.05
C LEU A 98 -7.46 16.76 -0.26
N SER A 99 -6.67 17.78 -0.58
CA SER A 99 -5.81 17.77 -1.76
C SER A 99 -4.43 17.22 -1.39
N LEU A 100 -4.00 16.16 -2.08
CA LEU A 100 -2.67 15.57 -1.92
C LEU A 100 -1.86 15.77 -3.20
N SER A 101 -0.58 16.06 -3.04
CA SER A 101 0.38 16.25 -4.13
C SER A 101 1.66 15.47 -3.86
N ASN A 102 2.71 16.12 -3.35
CA ASN A 102 3.98 15.48 -3.00
C ASN A 102 3.83 14.40 -1.92
N GLU A 103 2.84 14.52 -1.02
CA GLU A 103 2.58 13.54 0.04
C GLU A 103 2.32 12.13 -0.50
N ARG A 104 1.82 12.02 -1.74
CA ARG A 104 1.55 10.73 -2.39
C ARG A 104 2.82 9.91 -2.67
N ILE A 105 3.95 10.59 -2.84
CA ILE A 105 5.24 9.97 -3.17
C ILE A 105 6.25 10.07 -2.02
N THR A 106 6.21 11.13 -1.21
CA THR A 106 7.18 11.32 -0.12
C THR A 106 6.96 10.36 1.04
N VAL A 107 5.71 9.99 1.34
CA VAL A 107 5.40 9.05 2.43
C VAL A 107 6.03 7.67 2.19
N PRO A 108 5.82 6.99 1.04
CA PRO A 108 6.46 5.71 0.78
C PRO A 108 7.97 5.82 0.49
N GLU A 109 8.48 7.00 0.09
CA GLU A 109 9.93 7.22 -0.12
C GLU A 109 10.74 6.99 1.15
N LEU A 110 10.15 7.21 2.33
CA LEU A 110 10.81 6.98 3.63
C LEU A 110 11.26 5.53 3.86
N LEU A 111 10.70 4.57 3.12
CA LEU A 111 11.16 3.17 3.15
C LEU A 111 12.50 2.96 2.42
N PHE A 112 12.82 3.87 1.49
CA PHE A 112 14.04 3.82 0.67
C PHE A 112 15.07 4.85 1.15
N HIS A 113 14.63 6.06 1.51
CA HIS A 113 15.49 7.17 1.94
C HIS A 113 14.99 7.81 3.24
N PRO A 114 15.11 7.12 4.40
CA PRO A 114 14.69 7.67 5.70
C PRO A 114 15.51 8.91 6.13
N SER A 115 16.73 9.08 5.61
CA SER A 115 17.60 10.23 5.88
C SER A 115 16.99 11.57 5.47
N ASP A 116 16.05 11.59 4.53
CA ASP A 116 15.43 12.81 4.01
C ASP A 116 14.62 13.57 5.08
N ILE A 117 14.20 12.87 6.14
CA ILE A 117 13.54 13.46 7.31
C ILE A 117 14.45 13.50 8.54
N GLY A 118 15.75 13.26 8.36
CA GLY A 118 16.73 13.23 9.44
C GLY A 118 16.73 11.96 10.29
N LEU A 119 16.13 10.86 9.81
CA LEU A 119 16.30 9.56 10.45
C LEU A 119 17.62 8.93 10.01
N GLU A 120 18.54 8.72 10.96
CA GLU A 120 19.83 8.04 10.75
C GLU A 120 19.64 6.52 10.64
N GLN A 121 18.86 6.09 9.66
CA GLN A 121 18.57 4.68 9.38
C GLN A 121 18.96 4.35 7.94
N ALA A 122 19.27 3.09 7.67
CA ALA A 122 19.48 2.60 6.32
C ALA A 122 18.12 2.40 5.61
N GLY A 123 18.09 2.63 4.31
CA GLY A 123 16.94 2.28 3.49
C GLY A 123 16.75 0.77 3.40
N LEU A 124 15.57 0.37 2.91
CA LEU A 124 15.26 -1.04 2.70
C LEU A 124 16.28 -1.79 1.83
N PRO A 125 16.75 -1.25 0.68
CA PRO A 125 17.76 -1.92 -0.15
C PRO A 125 19.08 -2.17 0.60
N GLU A 126 19.57 -1.18 1.33
CA GLU A 126 20.80 -1.30 2.12
C GLU A 126 20.64 -2.31 3.26
N CYS A 127 19.47 -2.33 3.91
CA CYS A 127 19.18 -3.32 4.96
C CYS A 127 19.23 -4.76 4.42
N ILE A 128 18.75 -4.99 3.18
CA ILE A 128 18.82 -6.31 2.54
C ILE A 128 20.28 -6.70 2.29
N VAL A 129 21.10 -5.78 1.79
CA VAL A 129 22.53 -6.05 1.56
C VAL A 129 23.24 -6.36 2.89
N GLN A 130 23.02 -5.55 3.92
CA GLN A 130 23.60 -5.78 5.25
C GLN A 130 23.19 -7.14 5.84
N ALA A 131 21.92 -7.54 5.67
CA ALA A 131 21.44 -8.85 6.12
C ALA A 131 22.12 -10.01 5.37
N ALA A 132 22.27 -9.89 4.04
CA ALA A 132 22.96 -10.90 3.24
C ALA A 132 24.47 -10.96 3.53
N GLU A 133 25.10 -9.81 3.80
CA GLU A 133 26.52 -9.75 4.18
C GLU A 133 26.80 -10.37 5.55
N ALA A 134 25.84 -10.28 6.48
CA ALA A 134 25.90 -10.95 7.78
C ALA A 134 25.84 -12.48 7.67
N CYS A 135 25.38 -13.02 6.54
CA CYS A 135 25.37 -14.45 6.26
C CYS A 135 26.69 -14.93 5.61
N PRO A 136 27.02 -16.23 5.75
CA PRO A 136 28.17 -16.83 5.08
C PRO A 136 28.15 -16.58 3.56
N PRO A 137 29.31 -16.31 2.93
CA PRO A 137 29.40 -15.99 1.49
C PRO A 137 28.70 -17.00 0.58
N ASP A 138 28.84 -18.29 0.89
CA ASP A 138 28.31 -19.41 0.09
C ASP A 138 26.78 -19.42 0.01
N MET A 139 26.09 -18.75 0.95
CA MET A 139 24.63 -18.67 0.97
C MET A 139 24.08 -17.45 0.23
N ARG A 140 24.90 -16.44 -0.05
CA ARG A 140 24.45 -15.12 -0.53
C ARG A 140 23.75 -15.21 -1.88
N GLU A 141 24.29 -16.01 -2.81
CA GLU A 141 23.69 -16.23 -4.13
C GLU A 141 22.26 -16.78 -4.00
N ALA A 142 22.08 -17.80 -3.17
CA ALA A 142 20.77 -18.39 -2.92
C ALA A 142 19.80 -17.41 -2.23
N LEU A 143 20.29 -16.55 -1.32
CA LEU A 143 19.48 -15.54 -0.65
C LEU A 143 18.99 -14.46 -1.63
N TYR A 144 19.88 -13.92 -2.47
CA TYR A 144 19.49 -12.91 -3.46
C TYR A 144 18.59 -13.48 -4.57
N ALA A 145 18.80 -14.75 -4.94
CA ALA A 145 17.95 -15.44 -5.91
C ALA A 145 16.51 -15.65 -5.41
N ASN A 146 16.27 -15.62 -4.09
CA ASN A 146 15.00 -16.01 -3.49
C ASN A 146 14.51 -14.97 -2.46
N ILE A 147 14.21 -13.75 -2.92
CA ILE A 147 13.65 -12.70 -2.07
C ILE A 147 12.11 -12.80 -2.09
N LEU A 148 11.53 -13.10 -0.94
CA LEU A 148 10.08 -13.11 -0.74
C LEU A 148 9.61 -11.77 -0.18
N VAL A 149 8.74 -11.07 -0.91
CA VAL A 149 8.16 -9.80 -0.45
C VAL A 149 6.79 -10.06 0.22
N THR A 150 6.67 -9.64 1.47
CA THR A 150 5.48 -9.79 2.31
C THR A 150 5.20 -8.53 3.14
N GLY A 151 3.98 -8.40 3.67
CA GLY A 151 3.53 -7.29 4.51
C GLY A 151 2.59 -6.32 3.77
N GLY A 152 1.96 -5.43 4.53
CA GLY A 152 1.01 -4.45 3.98
C GLY A 152 1.69 -3.35 3.14
N SER A 153 2.89 -2.90 3.55
CA SER A 153 3.62 -1.83 2.87
C SER A 153 4.09 -2.21 1.46
N SER A 154 4.26 -3.49 1.16
CA SER A 154 4.62 -3.93 -0.20
C SER A 154 3.47 -3.79 -1.21
N ARG A 155 2.26 -3.44 -0.75
CA ARG A 155 1.09 -3.20 -1.62
C ARG A 155 1.12 -1.82 -2.28
N PHE A 156 2.06 -0.94 -1.92
CA PHE A 156 2.22 0.30 -2.67
C PHE A 156 2.52 -0.01 -4.14
N PRO A 157 1.84 0.66 -5.09
CA PRO A 157 2.17 0.49 -6.50
C PRO A 157 3.65 0.80 -6.76
N ASN A 158 4.27 0.03 -7.67
CA ASN A 158 5.67 0.08 -8.06
C ASN A 158 6.70 -0.28 -6.97
N PHE A 159 6.27 -0.77 -5.80
CA PHE A 159 7.19 -1.10 -4.71
C PHE A 159 8.25 -2.13 -5.11
N GLU A 160 7.83 -3.24 -5.73
CA GLU A 160 8.75 -4.32 -6.13
C GLU A 160 9.72 -3.86 -7.22
N GLU A 161 9.23 -3.15 -8.24
CA GLU A 161 10.06 -2.60 -9.32
C GLU A 161 11.11 -1.62 -8.78
N ARG A 162 10.70 -0.70 -7.89
CA ARG A 162 11.63 0.23 -7.23
C ARG A 162 12.68 -0.53 -6.43
N LEU A 163 12.26 -1.48 -5.60
CA LEU A 163 13.15 -2.27 -4.75
C LEU A 163 14.16 -3.07 -5.57
N GLN A 164 13.71 -3.71 -6.66
CA GLN A 164 14.59 -4.45 -7.55
C GLN A 164 15.64 -3.55 -8.19
N ARG A 165 15.26 -2.35 -8.61
CA ARG A 165 16.19 -1.40 -9.24
C ARG A 165 17.23 -0.87 -8.27
N GLU A 166 16.81 -0.48 -7.06
CA GLU A 166 17.73 -0.01 -6.01
C GLU A 166 18.69 -1.13 -5.59
N LEU A 167 18.16 -2.34 -5.36
CA LEU A 167 18.98 -3.48 -4.96
C LEU A 167 19.97 -3.88 -6.06
N ARG A 168 19.57 -3.81 -7.33
CA ARG A 168 20.47 -4.08 -8.47
C ARG A 168 21.65 -3.12 -8.53
N ALA A 169 21.51 -1.87 -8.07
CA ALA A 169 22.59 -0.89 -8.02
C ALA A 169 23.61 -1.19 -6.91
N LEU A 170 23.19 -1.88 -5.85
CA LEU A 170 24.04 -2.22 -4.70
C LEU A 170 24.71 -3.60 -4.81
N VAL A 171 24.04 -4.56 -5.46
CA VAL A 171 24.52 -5.94 -5.56
C VAL A 171 25.42 -6.11 -6.82
N PRO A 172 26.47 -6.96 -6.79
CA PRO A 172 27.28 -7.31 -7.96
C PRO A 172 26.49 -7.96 -9.11
N SER A 173 26.74 -7.54 -10.36
CA SER A 173 25.93 -7.89 -11.55
C SER A 173 25.88 -9.38 -11.89
N ASP A 174 26.85 -10.14 -11.41
CA ASP A 174 26.97 -11.60 -11.54
C ASP A 174 25.95 -12.36 -10.68
N LEU A 175 25.51 -11.79 -9.56
CA LEU A 175 24.54 -12.43 -8.68
C LEU A 175 23.10 -12.28 -9.21
N PRO A 176 22.31 -13.37 -9.24
CA PRO A 176 20.90 -13.33 -9.58
C PRO A 176 20.11 -12.62 -8.48
N ILE A 177 19.16 -11.78 -8.88
CA ILE A 177 18.19 -11.15 -7.98
C ILE A 177 16.81 -11.63 -8.40
N GLY A 178 16.20 -12.48 -7.58
CA GLY A 178 14.89 -13.06 -7.83
C GLY A 178 13.87 -12.57 -6.81
N PHE A 179 12.80 -11.96 -7.28
CA PHE A 179 11.68 -11.55 -6.46
C PHE A 179 10.51 -12.51 -6.62
N THR A 180 9.91 -12.89 -5.49
CA THR A 180 8.65 -13.62 -5.45
C THR A 180 7.67 -12.83 -4.60
N ALA A 181 6.56 -12.43 -5.19
CA ALA A 181 5.44 -11.84 -4.46
C ALA A 181 4.49 -12.94 -3.99
N ALA A 182 4.12 -12.92 -2.71
CA ALA A 182 3.02 -13.75 -2.23
C ALA A 182 1.69 -13.31 -2.88
N SER A 183 0.78 -14.26 -3.12
CA SER A 183 -0.54 -13.95 -3.72
C SER A 183 -1.36 -12.96 -2.89
N ASP A 184 -1.20 -12.99 -1.57
CA ASP A 184 -1.63 -11.91 -0.68
C ASP A 184 -0.49 -11.63 0.33
N PRO A 185 0.31 -10.57 0.12
CA PRO A 185 1.43 -10.23 0.99
C PRO A 185 1.03 -9.98 2.45
N THR A 186 -0.19 -9.49 2.70
CA THR A 186 -0.69 -9.19 4.05
C THR A 186 -1.04 -10.47 4.81
N LEU A 187 -1.59 -11.47 4.11
CA LEU A 187 -1.99 -12.74 4.72
C LEU A 187 -0.91 -13.82 4.64
N ALA A 188 0.24 -13.54 4.04
CA ALA A 188 1.28 -14.53 3.80
C ALA A 188 1.77 -15.20 5.11
N ALA A 189 2.02 -14.42 6.17
CA ALA A 189 2.42 -14.96 7.47
C ALA A 189 1.35 -15.88 8.08
N TRP A 190 0.07 -15.47 8.02
CA TRP A 190 -1.04 -16.29 8.51
C TRP A 190 -1.22 -17.58 7.69
N ARG A 191 -1.12 -17.49 6.36
CA ARG A 191 -1.18 -18.66 5.48
C ARG A 191 -0.03 -19.62 5.75
N GLY A 192 1.19 -19.11 5.93
CA GLY A 192 2.37 -19.90 6.31
C GLY A 192 2.14 -20.64 7.62
N GLY A 193 1.61 -19.95 8.64
CA GLY A 193 1.24 -20.57 9.92
C GLY A 193 0.15 -21.64 9.79
N SER A 194 -0.88 -21.39 8.97
CA SER A 194 -1.95 -22.36 8.71
C SER A 194 -1.46 -23.62 8.00
N ILE A 195 -0.54 -23.47 7.03
CA ILE A 195 0.07 -24.60 6.32
C ILE A 195 0.98 -25.38 7.27
N PHE A 196 1.82 -24.68 8.04
CA PHE A 196 2.72 -25.30 9.02
C PHE A 196 1.96 -26.06 10.11
N ALA A 197 0.84 -25.53 10.60
CA ALA A 197 0.00 -26.20 11.59
C ALA A 197 -0.65 -27.49 11.07
N ALA A 198 -0.80 -27.63 9.75
CA ALA A 198 -1.33 -28.83 9.11
C ALA A 198 -0.24 -29.83 8.68
N ALA A 199 1.05 -29.47 8.84
CA ALA A 199 2.17 -30.31 8.44
C ALA A 199 2.43 -31.44 9.46
N ALA A 200 3.00 -32.56 9.00
CA ALA A 200 3.30 -33.70 9.86
C ALA A 200 4.35 -33.37 10.93
N GLU A 201 5.22 -32.40 10.63
CA GLU A 201 6.29 -31.92 11.49
C GLU A 201 5.79 -31.04 12.64
N TYR A 202 4.52 -30.62 12.62
CA TYR A 202 3.95 -29.71 13.61
C TYR A 202 4.10 -30.24 15.04
N ASP A 203 3.80 -31.52 15.27
CA ASP A 203 3.89 -32.14 16.61
C ASP A 203 5.32 -32.14 17.17
N SER A 204 6.34 -32.12 16.29
CA SER A 204 7.74 -31.99 16.69
C SER A 204 8.15 -30.54 16.99
N ALA A 205 7.34 -29.56 16.61
CA ALA A 205 7.62 -28.14 16.76
C ALA A 205 6.75 -27.46 17.84
N VAL A 206 5.98 -28.21 18.62
CA VAL A 206 5.17 -27.66 19.72
C VAL A 206 5.83 -27.83 21.08
N VAL A 207 5.46 -26.95 22.02
CA VAL A 207 5.74 -27.10 23.45
C VAL A 207 4.43 -27.37 24.16
N THR A 208 4.33 -28.52 24.84
CA THR A 208 3.11 -28.88 25.56
C THR A 208 3.01 -28.15 26.90
N LYS A 209 1.81 -28.10 27.45
CA LYS A 209 1.55 -27.50 28.77
C LYS A 209 2.35 -28.19 29.88
N GLU A 210 2.57 -29.49 29.78
CA GLU A 210 3.35 -30.27 30.75
C GLU A 210 4.83 -29.90 30.68
N GLN A 211 5.43 -29.91 29.49
CA GLN A 211 6.82 -29.50 29.27
C GLN A 211 7.07 -28.07 29.75
N TYR A 212 6.14 -27.14 29.49
CA TYR A 212 6.24 -25.77 29.98
C TYR A 212 6.16 -25.67 31.52
N ARG A 213 5.40 -26.54 32.20
CA ARG A 213 5.32 -26.53 33.67
C ARG A 213 6.60 -27.02 34.32
N GLU A 214 7.33 -27.92 33.66
CA GLU A 214 8.58 -28.48 34.16
C GLU A 214 9.76 -27.53 33.94
N GLU A 215 9.89 -26.98 32.72
CA GLU A 215 11.07 -26.20 32.31
C GLU A 215 10.82 -24.68 32.23
N GLY A 216 9.56 -24.27 32.30
CA GLY A 216 9.16 -22.87 32.23
C GLY A 216 9.49 -22.21 30.89
N HIS A 217 9.64 -20.88 30.94
CA HIS A 217 9.90 -20.05 29.77
C HIS A 217 11.23 -20.34 29.06
N ALA A 218 12.21 -20.94 29.76
CA ALA A 218 13.52 -21.24 29.20
C ALA A 218 13.43 -22.26 28.06
N LEU A 219 12.50 -23.21 28.15
CA LEU A 219 12.22 -24.18 27.09
C LEU A 219 11.78 -23.49 25.80
N CYS A 220 10.86 -22.52 25.87
CA CYS A 220 10.39 -21.79 24.70
C CYS A 220 11.53 -21.02 24.04
N ARG A 221 12.41 -20.37 24.83
CA ARG A 221 13.60 -19.69 24.30
C ARG A 221 14.52 -20.67 23.58
N ARG A 222 14.87 -21.79 24.23
CA ARG A 222 15.78 -22.79 23.65
C ARG A 222 15.23 -23.42 22.36
N ARG A 223 13.91 -23.61 22.27
CA ARG A 223 13.28 -24.27 21.11
C ARG A 223 12.97 -23.31 19.96
N PHE A 224 12.62 -22.05 20.23
CA PHE A 224 12.10 -21.13 19.21
C PHE A 224 12.93 -19.87 18.96
N ALA A 225 13.83 -19.47 19.85
CA ALA A 225 14.50 -18.17 19.72
C ALA A 225 15.63 -18.14 18.68
N GLY A 226 15.97 -19.28 18.06
CA GLY A 226 17.22 -19.41 17.30
C GLY A 226 18.44 -19.33 18.22
N ALA A 227 19.47 -20.11 17.94
CA ALA A 227 20.76 -20.01 18.63
C ALA A 227 21.54 -18.78 18.13
#